data_AF-A0A1F3D5F6-F1
#
_entry.id   AF-A0A1F3D5F6-F1
#
_cell.length_a   1.000
_cell.length_b   1.000
_cell.length_c   1.000
_cell.angle_alpha   90.00
_cell.angle_beta   90.00
_cell.angle_gamma   90.00
#
_symmetry.space_group_name_H-M   'P 1'
#
loop_
_entity.id
_entity.type
_entity.pdbx_description
1 polymer ?
#
loop_
_entity_poly.entity_id
_entity_poly.type
_entity_poly.pdbx_seq_one_letter_code
_entity_poly.pdbx_strand_id
1 'polypeptide(L)'
;MTDSKESLLGLFLRRATLLNSWLCKYYPLTESHISSHKETIDWVSLSSNKYIKWTESFLNQFESRLEWKYALSKNPSLPWSIDFISKYSRKFGSREEISGNIGIPWNYDLLKSFQNHWNWHWLAMNKSIQWTEKMIVDFNLFDKNLSNIIDKNLWTEEFISKYKNKFSWAHLCYNPSLPWAESFIDKYSPFWENEEKSTNKWTVSPWKGVSQNEGIEWSLHLIKKYQKIPLYKPFGLHWTEMSHNEAIPFNDGIFDYFKNKWDWVFLSSNNNLCLSLKHIEQNKNRIIWEFKEMGRHTIALNSSLPWSEELIDKYFDKWYWHEIAMNTGIPWSENLISKYRLKLDNYPLFRNPSLPWSLEFILKFEDQCFDAWNSGCKEISEILWDSIFKPYLDDDQVEEILSGISNPRLLMKGLNETKNVGETLSPLMILSNDVVNIQIESLLIKENFKSLNEVIDKTKVCIVKIANASEKEHINDYMFLQEYLNETMEFKNNLISVLKPIREKIIGCLEFESIDIDYVRDVIETHKRQMVIYSEHKKAGGHISFDFTYLHDCIKKIGNRYLTLSRLLVEIEGFEKSTRDKFDNSKN
;
A
#
# COMPACT_ATOMS: atom_id res chain seq x y z
N MET A 1 -8.07 25.02 -19.22
CA MET A 1 -7.66 25.17 -17.81
C MET A 1 -8.86 25.27 -16.87
N THR A 2 -9.94 25.97 -17.22
CA THR A 2 -11.19 25.99 -16.44
C THR A 2 -11.87 24.61 -16.41
N ASP A 3 -12.00 23.94 -17.55
CA ASP A 3 -12.65 22.62 -17.64
C ASP A 3 -11.92 21.52 -16.85
N SER A 4 -10.58 21.58 -16.80
CA SER A 4 -9.76 20.60 -16.07
C SER A 4 -9.85 20.78 -14.55
N LYS A 5 -10.00 22.02 -14.06
CA LYS A 5 -10.15 22.31 -12.63
C LYS A 5 -11.51 21.86 -12.10
N GLU A 6 -12.58 22.16 -12.83
CA GLU A 6 -13.94 21.71 -12.48
C GLU A 6 -14.04 20.18 -12.52
N SER A 7 -13.42 19.55 -13.53
CA SER A 7 -13.35 18.10 -13.63
C SER A 7 -12.59 17.45 -12.46
N LEU A 8 -11.51 18.09 -11.98
CA LEU A 8 -10.73 17.62 -10.84
C LEU A 8 -11.51 17.71 -9.53
N LEU A 9 -12.12 18.86 -9.25
CA LEU A 9 -12.94 19.03 -8.05
C LEU A 9 -14.08 18.02 -8.04
N GLY A 10 -14.80 17.88 -9.16
CA GLY A 10 -15.86 16.87 -9.31
C GLY A 10 -15.35 15.45 -9.02
N LEU A 11 -14.15 15.11 -9.49
CA LEU A 11 -13.52 13.81 -9.20
C LEU A 11 -13.22 13.63 -7.70
N PHE A 12 -12.65 14.65 -7.04
CA PHE A 12 -12.42 14.64 -5.58
C PHE A 12 -13.72 14.49 -4.78
N LEU A 13 -14.81 15.11 -5.21
CA LEU A 13 -16.11 14.98 -4.55
C LEU A 13 -16.70 13.58 -4.75
N ARG A 14 -16.55 12.98 -5.94
CA ARG A 14 -17.03 11.62 -6.21
C ARG A 14 -16.19 10.54 -5.51
N ARG A 15 -14.86 10.72 -5.45
CA ARG A 15 -13.90 9.75 -4.92
C ARG A 15 -13.19 10.25 -3.66
N ALA A 16 -13.96 10.91 -2.81
CA ALA A 16 -13.48 11.64 -1.65
C ALA A 16 -12.65 10.75 -0.70
N THR A 17 -13.05 9.51 -0.45
CA THR A 17 -12.38 8.62 0.50
C THR A 17 -10.90 8.44 0.14
N LEU A 18 -10.63 7.95 -1.07
CA LEU A 18 -9.27 7.64 -1.51
C LEU A 18 -8.48 8.92 -1.82
N LEU A 19 -9.07 9.87 -2.55
CA LEU A 19 -8.34 11.07 -2.95
C LEU A 19 -8.04 12.01 -1.78
N ASN A 20 -8.91 12.09 -0.77
CA ASN A 20 -8.59 12.82 0.45
C ASN A 20 -7.46 12.16 1.23
N SER A 21 -7.38 10.82 1.27
CA SER A 21 -6.23 10.13 1.86
C SER A 21 -4.93 10.48 1.14
N TRP A 22 -4.94 10.55 -0.19
CA TRP A 22 -3.77 10.94 -0.98
C TRP A 22 -3.40 12.41 -0.80
N LEU A 23 -4.40 13.30 -0.76
CA LEU A 23 -4.24 14.71 -0.45
C LEU A 23 -3.57 14.90 0.91
N CYS A 24 -4.09 14.25 1.96
CA CYS A 24 -3.52 14.31 3.30
C CYS A 24 -2.12 13.71 3.37
N LYS A 25 -1.79 12.72 2.54
CA LYS A 25 -0.48 12.06 2.53
C LYS A 25 0.60 12.81 1.75
N TYR A 26 0.24 13.45 0.65
CA TYR A 26 1.20 13.95 -0.34
C TYR A 26 1.17 15.47 -0.56
N TYR A 27 0.09 16.18 -0.20
CA TYR A 27 0.06 17.64 -0.32
C TYR A 27 0.67 18.32 0.92
N PRO A 28 1.46 19.40 0.79
CA PRO A 28 2.00 20.15 1.93
C PRO A 28 0.92 21.01 2.61
N LEU A 29 -0.07 20.36 3.26
CA LEU A 29 -1.15 21.05 3.95
C LEU A 29 -0.63 22.06 4.99
N THR A 30 -1.09 23.30 4.89
CA THR A 30 -0.84 24.34 5.89
C THR A 30 -1.52 24.01 7.22
N GLU A 31 -0.98 24.56 8.31
CA GLU A 31 -1.60 24.44 9.64
C GLU A 31 -3.02 25.05 9.68
N SER A 32 -3.30 26.03 8.82
CA SER A 32 -4.64 26.60 8.64
C SER A 32 -5.61 25.58 8.06
N HIS A 33 -5.25 24.89 6.97
CA HIS A 33 -6.08 23.82 6.39
C HIS A 33 -6.40 22.75 7.43
N ILE A 34 -5.36 22.27 8.14
CA ILE A 34 -5.49 21.21 9.14
C ILE A 34 -6.37 21.67 10.31
N SER A 35 -6.23 22.92 10.75
CA SER A 35 -6.99 23.48 11.86
C SER A 35 -8.45 23.76 11.51
N SER A 36 -8.74 24.18 10.27
CA SER A 36 -10.10 24.47 9.80
C SER A 36 -10.88 23.19 9.45
N HIS A 37 -10.19 22.15 9.01
CA HIS A 37 -10.81 20.92 8.45
C HIS A 37 -10.51 19.65 9.26
N LYS A 38 -10.28 19.76 10.57
CA LYS A 38 -9.86 18.64 11.45
C LYS A 38 -10.68 17.37 11.30
N GLU A 39 -11.97 17.52 11.03
CA GLU A 39 -12.93 16.43 10.92
C GLU A 39 -12.97 15.78 9.53
N THR A 40 -12.38 16.45 8.53
CA THR A 40 -12.25 15.96 7.16
C THR A 40 -10.87 15.37 6.88
N ILE A 41 -9.85 15.83 7.60
CA ILE A 41 -8.48 15.31 7.47
C ILE A 41 -8.43 13.82 7.82
N ASP A 42 -7.86 13.03 6.90
CA ASP A 42 -7.41 11.67 7.21
C ASP A 42 -6.10 11.75 8.00
N TRP A 43 -6.22 11.63 9.32
CA TRP A 43 -5.10 11.76 10.24
C TRP A 43 -4.05 10.65 10.10
N VAL A 44 -4.43 9.45 9.67
CA VAL A 44 -3.48 8.34 9.43
C VAL A 44 -2.59 8.68 8.23
N SER A 45 -3.22 9.17 7.17
CA SER A 45 -2.51 9.63 5.97
C SER A 45 -1.68 10.88 6.24
N LEU A 46 -2.23 11.86 6.98
CA LEU A 46 -1.50 13.06 7.41
C LEU A 46 -0.27 12.71 8.24
N SER A 47 -0.39 11.77 9.19
CA SER A 47 0.75 11.30 10.00
C SER A 47 1.89 10.69 9.17
N SER A 48 1.61 10.24 7.95
CA SER A 48 2.62 9.73 7.01
C SER A 48 3.17 10.81 6.07
N ASN A 49 2.67 12.04 6.15
CA ASN A 49 3.01 13.11 5.22
C ASN A 49 4.43 13.64 5.47
N LYS A 50 5.26 13.57 4.43
CA LYS A 50 6.68 14.00 4.46
C LYS A 50 6.90 15.47 4.08
N TYR A 51 5.86 16.16 3.66
CA TYR A 51 5.91 17.51 3.08
C TYR A 51 5.39 18.61 4.01
N ILE A 52 4.66 18.26 5.08
CA ILE A 52 4.27 19.23 6.11
C ILE A 52 5.38 19.47 7.13
N LYS A 53 5.30 20.59 7.84
CA LYS A 53 6.26 20.96 8.88
C LYS A 53 5.88 20.32 10.22
N TRP A 54 6.64 19.31 10.63
CA TRP A 54 6.48 18.67 11.94
C TRP A 54 7.21 19.43 13.04
N THR A 55 6.47 20.20 13.83
CA THR A 55 7.00 20.86 15.04
C THR A 55 6.47 20.17 16.30
N GLU A 56 7.20 20.26 17.42
CA GLU A 56 6.69 19.73 18.70
C GLU A 56 5.38 20.40 19.12
N SER A 57 5.20 21.69 18.83
CA SER A 57 3.93 22.40 19.08
C SER A 57 2.77 21.73 18.34
N PHE A 58 2.95 21.45 17.04
CA PHE A 58 1.96 20.78 16.21
C PHE A 58 1.65 19.36 16.73
N LEU A 59 2.70 18.58 17.06
CA LEU A 59 2.56 17.24 17.59
C LEU A 59 1.77 17.20 18.90
N ASN A 60 2.01 18.17 19.79
CA ASN A 60 1.30 18.26 21.06
C ASN A 60 -0.14 18.75 20.87
N GLN A 61 -0.37 19.69 19.94
CA GLN A 61 -1.71 20.22 19.65
C GLN A 61 -2.66 19.15 19.11
N PHE A 62 -2.17 18.27 18.24
CA PHE A 62 -2.97 17.22 17.59
C PHE A 62 -2.66 15.81 18.09
N GLU A 63 -2.07 15.71 19.28
CA GLU A 63 -1.49 14.49 19.85
C GLU A 63 -2.44 13.29 19.83
N SER A 64 -3.72 13.50 20.14
CA SER A 64 -4.75 12.46 20.24
C SER A 64 -5.28 11.97 18.90
N ARG A 65 -5.08 12.75 17.82
CA ARG A 65 -5.57 12.41 16.47
C ARG A 65 -4.50 11.78 15.59
N LEU A 66 -3.23 12.04 15.89
CA LEU A 66 -2.11 11.53 15.11
C LEU A 66 -1.90 10.01 15.30
N GLU A 67 -1.58 9.31 14.22
CA GLU A 67 -1.23 7.89 14.25
C GLU A 67 0.27 7.71 14.55
N TRP A 68 0.59 7.54 15.83
CA TRP A 68 1.96 7.49 16.31
C TRP A 68 2.72 6.23 15.91
N LYS A 69 2.06 5.07 16.00
CA LYS A 69 2.73 3.77 16.02
C LYS A 69 3.07 3.27 14.64
N TYR A 70 2.18 3.44 13.67
CA TYR A 70 2.37 2.87 12.33
C TYR A 70 2.65 3.91 11.24
N ALA A 71 2.35 5.19 11.49
CA ALA A 71 2.58 6.28 10.54
C ALA A 71 3.74 7.18 10.98
N LEU A 72 3.61 7.91 12.10
CA LEU A 72 4.67 8.85 12.55
C LEU A 72 6.00 8.16 12.84
N SER A 73 5.99 6.97 13.44
CA SER A 73 7.19 6.17 13.72
C SER A 73 8.05 5.89 12.47
N LYS A 74 7.44 5.91 11.28
CA LYS A 74 8.09 5.69 9.97
C LYS A 74 8.24 6.97 9.16
N ASN A 75 7.76 8.10 9.66
CA ASN A 75 7.77 9.36 8.94
C ASN A 75 9.21 9.92 8.93
N PRO A 76 9.81 10.13 7.75
CA PRO A 76 11.18 10.61 7.66
C PRO A 76 11.33 12.10 7.99
N SER A 77 10.23 12.87 8.00
CA SER A 77 10.24 14.33 8.15
C SER A 77 10.00 14.82 9.58
N LEU A 78 9.95 13.91 10.57
CA LEU A 78 9.92 14.30 11.97
C LEU A 78 11.27 14.93 12.40
N PRO A 79 11.29 15.77 13.45
CA PRO A 79 12.50 16.38 13.98
C PRO A 79 13.32 15.37 14.80
N TRP A 80 13.77 14.30 14.15
CA TRP A 80 14.48 13.19 14.78
C TRP A 80 15.77 13.65 15.48
N SER A 81 15.84 13.36 16.77
CA SER A 81 17.01 13.57 17.62
C SER A 81 17.00 12.56 18.78
N ILE A 82 18.11 12.39 19.48
CA ILE A 82 18.17 11.54 20.68
C ILE A 82 17.12 11.99 21.72
N ASP A 83 16.98 13.30 21.92
CA ASP A 83 16.03 13.89 22.85
C ASP A 83 14.59 13.66 22.41
N PHE A 84 14.30 13.86 21.12
CA PHE A 84 12.97 13.62 20.54
C PHE A 84 12.55 12.16 20.66
N ILE A 85 13.44 11.22 20.31
CA ILE A 85 13.21 9.77 20.43
C ILE A 85 12.97 9.40 21.90
N SER A 86 13.76 9.96 22.82
CA SER A 86 13.60 9.70 24.25
C SER A 86 12.26 10.20 24.77
N LYS A 87 11.90 11.45 24.43
CA LYS A 87 10.65 12.11 24.84
C LYS A 87 9.41 11.34 24.41
N TYR A 88 9.37 10.91 23.14
CA TYR A 88 8.20 10.25 22.56
C TYR A 88 8.32 8.72 22.50
N SER A 89 9.31 8.13 23.19
CA SER A 89 9.62 6.69 23.14
C SER A 89 8.42 5.78 23.42
N ARG A 90 7.55 6.14 24.37
CA ARG A 90 6.35 5.35 24.70
C ARG A 90 5.26 5.40 23.62
N LYS A 91 5.25 6.43 22.78
CA LYS A 91 4.22 6.63 21.74
C LYS A 91 4.53 5.89 20.45
N PHE A 92 5.80 5.79 20.09
CA PHE A 92 6.23 5.13 18.86
C PHE A 92 6.15 3.59 18.90
N GLY A 93 5.63 3.00 19.98
CA GLY A 93 5.58 1.54 20.14
C GLY A 93 6.93 0.93 20.53
N SER A 94 7.21 -0.31 20.10
CA SER A 94 8.53 -0.91 20.33
C SER A 94 9.57 -0.21 19.46
N ARG A 95 10.79 -0.03 19.96
CA ARG A 95 11.89 0.60 19.20
C ARG A 95 12.34 -0.24 18.00
N GLU A 96 11.83 -1.46 17.87
CA GLU A 96 11.89 -2.25 16.65
C GLU A 96 11.21 -1.47 15.51
N GLU A 97 10.05 -0.86 15.76
CA GLU A 97 9.21 -0.21 14.73
C GLU A 97 9.88 1.00 14.04
N ILE A 98 10.83 1.66 14.71
CA ILE A 98 11.61 2.78 14.15
C ILE A 98 12.99 2.37 13.63
N SER A 99 13.47 1.14 13.88
CA SER A 99 14.81 0.68 13.44
C SER A 99 14.94 0.68 11.90
N GLY A 100 13.83 0.51 11.18
CA GLY A 100 13.77 0.62 9.73
C GLY A 100 13.47 2.02 9.19
N ASN A 101 13.38 3.05 10.05
CA ASN A 101 13.07 4.41 9.59
C ASN A 101 14.30 5.04 8.90
N ILE A 102 14.10 5.47 7.65
CA ILE A 102 15.16 6.03 6.82
C ILE A 102 15.49 7.50 7.13
N GLY A 103 14.58 8.25 7.76
CA GLY A 103 14.77 9.67 8.07
C GLY A 103 15.39 9.94 9.44
N ILE A 104 15.62 8.91 10.25
CA ILE A 104 16.42 9.05 11.47
C ILE A 104 17.88 9.35 11.08
N PRO A 105 18.55 10.34 11.69
CA PRO A 105 19.94 10.67 11.43
C PRO A 105 20.87 9.65 12.11
N TRP A 106 20.92 8.44 11.55
CA TRP A 106 21.70 7.34 12.09
C TRP A 106 23.19 7.69 12.14
N ASN A 107 23.75 7.56 13.34
CA ASN A 107 25.18 7.73 13.60
C ASN A 107 25.59 6.80 14.76
N TYR A 108 26.90 6.70 14.98
CA TYR A 108 27.47 5.85 16.02
C TYR A 108 26.89 6.14 17.41
N ASP A 109 26.80 7.42 17.79
CA ASP A 109 26.33 7.83 19.11
C ASP A 109 24.86 7.45 19.34
N LEU A 110 23.99 7.69 18.36
CA LEU A 110 22.58 7.30 18.41
C LEU A 110 22.41 5.79 18.53
N LEU A 111 23.17 5.02 17.73
CA LEU A 111 23.14 3.56 17.78
C LEU A 111 23.59 3.05 19.15
N LYS A 112 24.64 3.66 19.71
CA LYS A 112 25.18 3.32 21.01
C LYS A 112 24.24 3.69 22.16
N SER A 113 23.63 4.87 22.14
CA SER A 113 22.71 5.37 23.19
C SER A 113 21.53 4.42 23.44
N PHE A 114 21.09 3.70 22.41
CA PHE A 114 19.94 2.80 22.50
C PHE A 114 20.25 1.37 22.03
N GLN A 115 21.51 0.93 22.14
CA GLN A 115 21.99 -0.35 21.61
C GLN A 115 21.13 -1.57 21.99
N ASN A 116 20.61 -1.60 23.22
CA ASN A 116 19.82 -2.72 23.73
C ASN A 116 18.33 -2.67 23.32
N HIS A 117 17.92 -1.64 22.59
CA HIS A 117 16.53 -1.45 22.17
C HIS A 117 16.35 -1.53 20.66
N TRP A 118 17.43 -1.60 19.89
CA TRP A 118 17.36 -1.67 18.45
C TRP A 118 17.13 -3.09 17.94
N ASN A 119 16.36 -3.18 16.86
CA ASN A 119 16.33 -4.39 16.05
C ASN A 119 17.53 -4.35 15.08
N TRP A 120 18.65 -4.97 15.46
CA TRP A 120 19.88 -4.99 14.66
C TRP A 120 19.73 -5.68 13.31
N HIS A 121 18.78 -6.60 13.18
CA HIS A 121 18.48 -7.22 11.88
C HIS A 121 17.89 -6.19 10.91
N TRP A 122 16.93 -5.37 11.36
CA TRP A 122 16.37 -4.30 10.53
C TRP A 122 17.34 -3.15 10.29
N LEU A 123 18.18 -2.79 11.27
CA LEU A 123 19.22 -1.78 11.07
C LEU A 123 20.23 -2.20 9.99
N ALA A 124 20.68 -3.45 9.99
CA ALA A 124 21.62 -3.95 8.98
C ALA A 124 21.05 -3.85 7.55
N MET A 125 19.72 -3.92 7.41
CA MET A 125 19.01 -3.77 6.13
C MET A 125 18.61 -2.31 5.82
N ASN A 126 18.83 -1.38 6.74
CA ASN A 126 18.42 0.02 6.58
C ASN A 126 19.42 0.76 5.70
N LYS A 127 19.00 1.09 4.47
CA LYS A 127 19.82 1.75 3.44
C LYS A 127 20.23 3.19 3.79
N SER A 128 19.62 3.83 4.78
CA SER A 128 20.03 5.19 5.19
C SER A 128 21.20 5.21 6.17
N ILE A 129 21.62 4.06 6.69
CA ILE A 129 22.77 3.96 7.59
C ILE A 129 24.05 3.85 6.78
N GLN A 130 24.95 4.81 6.99
CA GLN A 130 26.32 4.76 6.49
C GLN A 130 27.16 3.93 7.46
N TRP A 131 27.24 2.62 7.20
CA TRP A 131 28.01 1.69 8.03
C TRP A 131 29.51 1.91 7.86
N THR A 132 30.25 1.84 8.97
CA THR A 132 31.72 1.87 8.97
C THR A 132 32.28 0.55 9.49
N GLU A 133 33.53 0.23 9.14
CA GLU A 133 34.22 -0.95 9.67
C GLU A 133 34.17 -1.00 11.20
N LYS A 134 34.35 0.16 11.85
CA LYS A 134 34.25 0.32 13.31
C LYS A 134 32.86 -0.06 13.82
N MET A 135 31.79 0.39 13.17
CA MET A 135 30.42 0.06 13.59
C MET A 135 30.12 -1.44 13.46
N ILE A 136 30.55 -2.07 12.36
CA ILE A 136 30.38 -3.52 12.16
C ILE A 136 31.07 -4.30 13.28
N VAL A 137 32.27 -3.88 13.68
CA VAL A 137 33.05 -4.51 14.76
C VAL A 137 32.42 -4.24 16.13
N ASP A 138 32.17 -2.98 16.48
CA ASP A 138 31.72 -2.56 17.81
C ASP A 138 30.33 -3.12 18.14
N PHE A 139 29.44 -3.23 17.14
CA PHE A 139 28.09 -3.79 17.31
C PHE A 139 28.00 -5.28 16.95
N ASN A 140 29.13 -5.92 16.64
CA ASN A 140 29.23 -7.35 16.32
C ASN A 140 28.22 -7.82 15.25
N LEU A 141 28.25 -7.20 14.07
CA LEU A 141 27.26 -7.45 13.00
C LEU A 141 27.64 -8.59 12.03
N PHE A 142 28.71 -9.32 12.32
CA PHE A 142 29.27 -10.34 11.42
C PHE A 142 28.30 -11.51 11.12
N ASP A 143 27.36 -11.79 12.02
CA ASP A 143 26.32 -12.82 11.89
C ASP A 143 25.02 -12.30 11.25
N LYS A 144 24.93 -11.00 10.97
CA LYS A 144 23.75 -10.38 10.37
C LYS A 144 23.80 -10.43 8.85
N ASN A 145 22.65 -10.18 8.23
CA ASN A 145 22.58 -10.06 6.79
C ASN A 145 23.15 -8.70 6.36
N LEU A 146 24.40 -8.70 5.88
CA LEU A 146 25.11 -7.51 5.39
C LEU A 146 25.01 -7.34 3.86
N SER A 147 24.16 -8.13 3.18
CA SER A 147 24.02 -8.08 1.72
C SER A 147 23.54 -6.74 1.18
N ASN A 148 22.77 -6.01 2.00
CA ASN A 148 22.11 -4.76 1.61
C ASN A 148 22.93 -3.50 1.91
N ILE A 149 24.15 -3.65 2.45
CA ILE A 149 25.05 -2.52 2.72
C ILE A 149 25.84 -2.22 1.45
N ILE A 150 25.25 -1.37 0.60
CA ILE A 150 25.79 -0.97 -0.71
C ILE A 150 26.74 0.22 -0.53
N ASP A 151 27.92 -0.01 0.01
CA ASP A 151 29.01 0.96 0.10
C ASP A 151 30.35 0.31 -0.29
N LYS A 152 30.90 0.73 -1.43
CA LYS A 152 32.17 0.19 -1.96
C LYS A 152 33.38 0.57 -1.08
N ASN A 153 33.31 1.67 -0.32
CA ASN A 153 34.41 2.10 0.53
C ASN A 153 34.50 1.30 1.83
N LEU A 154 33.40 0.66 2.25
CA LEU A 154 33.36 -0.20 3.44
C LEU A 154 34.07 -1.53 3.21
N TRP A 155 33.90 -2.12 2.03
CA TRP A 155 34.33 -3.48 1.73
C TRP A 155 35.76 -3.54 1.21
N THR A 156 36.70 -3.01 2.01
CA THR A 156 38.12 -3.02 1.67
C THR A 156 38.72 -4.42 1.74
N GLU A 157 39.71 -4.69 0.90
CA GLU A 157 40.43 -5.97 0.90
C GLU A 157 41.10 -6.25 2.25
N GLU A 158 41.59 -5.21 2.94
CA GLU A 158 42.16 -5.31 4.27
C GLU A 158 41.12 -5.76 5.30
N PHE A 159 39.95 -5.12 5.32
CA PHE A 159 38.86 -5.44 6.25
C PHE A 159 38.33 -6.86 6.04
N ILE A 160 38.07 -7.23 4.78
CA ILE A 160 37.60 -8.57 4.42
C ILE A 160 38.64 -9.61 4.83
N SER A 161 39.91 -9.39 4.47
CA SER A 161 41.00 -10.33 4.82
C SER A 161 41.15 -10.52 6.32
N LYS A 162 41.04 -9.45 7.11
CA LYS A 162 41.16 -9.45 8.58
C LYS A 162 40.02 -10.23 9.25
N TYR A 163 38.80 -10.12 8.73
CA TYR A 163 37.60 -10.71 9.35
C TYR A 163 36.96 -11.85 8.56
N LYS A 164 37.63 -12.39 7.53
CA LYS A 164 37.14 -13.48 6.65
C LYS A 164 36.57 -14.71 7.35
N ASN A 165 37.02 -15.01 8.58
CA ASN A 165 36.55 -16.16 9.36
C ASN A 165 35.34 -15.83 10.24
N LYS A 166 34.93 -14.57 10.33
CA LYS A 166 33.78 -14.11 11.12
C LYS A 166 32.54 -13.86 10.26
N PHE A 167 32.71 -13.42 9.01
CA PHE A 167 31.59 -13.13 8.12
C PHE A 167 30.77 -14.37 7.83
N SER A 168 29.44 -14.22 7.82
CA SER A 168 28.54 -15.16 7.15
C SER A 168 28.63 -14.94 5.64
N TRP A 169 29.36 -15.82 4.95
CA TRP A 169 29.56 -15.72 3.51
C TRP A 169 28.31 -16.06 2.71
N ALA A 170 27.41 -16.89 3.25
CA ALA A 170 26.13 -17.21 2.62
C ALA A 170 25.28 -15.96 2.36
N HIS A 171 25.38 -14.93 3.19
CA HIS A 171 24.70 -13.65 2.97
C HIS A 171 25.60 -12.63 2.27
N LEU A 172 26.88 -12.55 2.68
CA LEU A 172 27.80 -11.53 2.17
C LEU A 172 28.03 -11.64 0.65
N CYS A 173 28.01 -12.86 0.08
CA CYS A 173 28.17 -13.05 -1.36
C CYS A 173 27.03 -12.46 -2.22
N TYR A 174 25.91 -12.06 -1.63
CA TYR A 174 24.85 -11.31 -2.32
C TYR A 174 25.14 -9.81 -2.39
N ASN A 175 26.16 -9.31 -1.69
CA ASN A 175 26.46 -7.88 -1.64
C ASN A 175 27.12 -7.43 -2.97
N PRO A 176 26.53 -6.50 -3.73
CA PRO A 176 27.09 -6.05 -5.01
C PRO A 176 28.28 -5.08 -4.86
N SER A 177 28.56 -4.60 -3.64
CA SER A 177 29.64 -3.65 -3.35
C SER A 177 30.95 -4.29 -2.89
N LEU A 178 31.00 -5.62 -2.77
CA LEU A 178 32.29 -6.30 -2.62
C LEU A 178 33.17 -6.04 -3.86
N PRO A 179 34.51 -6.12 -3.73
CA PRO A 179 35.43 -5.92 -4.83
C PRO A 179 35.45 -7.14 -5.76
N TRP A 180 34.32 -7.41 -6.40
CA TRP A 180 34.13 -8.54 -7.28
C TRP A 180 35.11 -8.51 -8.45
N ALA A 181 36.01 -9.48 -8.44
CA ALA A 181 36.92 -9.82 -9.52
C ALA A 181 37.16 -11.32 -9.50
N GLU A 182 37.63 -11.89 -10.61
CA GLU A 182 38.01 -13.30 -10.66
C GLU A 182 39.02 -13.66 -9.55
N SER A 183 40.00 -12.79 -9.30
CA SER A 183 40.99 -12.96 -8.23
C SER A 183 40.39 -12.92 -6.83
N PHE A 184 39.33 -12.13 -6.61
CA PHE A 184 38.60 -12.08 -5.34
C PHE A 184 37.85 -13.40 -5.09
N ILE A 185 37.12 -13.89 -6.09
CA ILE A 185 36.40 -15.17 -6.01
C ILE A 185 37.38 -16.30 -5.73
N ASP A 186 38.49 -16.38 -6.47
CA ASP A 186 39.52 -17.41 -6.26
C ASP A 186 40.11 -17.38 -4.86
N LYS A 187 40.36 -16.18 -4.33
CA LYS A 187 40.97 -16.00 -3.00
C LYS A 187 40.02 -16.39 -1.87
N TYR A 188 38.74 -16.05 -1.99
CA TYR A 188 37.79 -16.17 -0.88
C TYR A 188 36.84 -17.36 -0.96
N SER A 189 36.59 -17.95 -2.15
CA SER A 189 35.70 -19.11 -2.26
C SER A 189 36.03 -20.29 -1.34
N PRO A 190 37.32 -20.59 -0.99
CA PRO A 190 37.63 -21.65 -0.02
C PRO A 190 37.03 -21.41 1.37
N PHE A 191 36.83 -20.16 1.79
CA PHE A 191 36.22 -19.81 3.08
C PHE A 191 34.70 -20.04 3.08
N TRP A 192 34.10 -20.17 1.91
CA TRP A 192 32.65 -20.28 1.74
C TRP A 192 32.20 -21.75 1.63
N GLU A 193 33.11 -22.68 1.37
CA GLU A 193 32.78 -24.08 1.07
C GLU A 193 32.01 -24.78 2.18
N ASN A 194 32.32 -24.47 3.45
CA ASN A 194 31.63 -25.08 4.58
C ASN A 194 30.19 -24.59 4.70
N GLU A 195 29.95 -23.30 4.45
CA GLU A 195 28.60 -22.74 4.38
C GLU A 195 27.86 -23.29 3.15
N GLU A 196 28.52 -23.47 2.00
CA GLU A 196 27.88 -24.08 0.83
C GLU A 196 27.43 -25.53 1.11
N LYS A 197 28.26 -26.34 1.78
CA LYS A 197 27.94 -27.74 2.11
C LYS A 197 26.72 -27.91 3.01
N SER A 198 26.46 -26.94 3.89
CA SER A 198 25.33 -27.02 4.83
C SER A 198 24.01 -26.55 4.21
N THR A 199 24.04 -26.05 2.98
CA THR A 199 22.87 -25.45 2.32
C THR A 199 22.11 -26.45 1.45
N ASN A 200 20.83 -26.16 1.24
CA ASN A 200 19.96 -26.91 0.35
C ASN A 200 19.31 -25.99 -0.70
N LYS A 201 18.41 -26.56 -1.52
CA LYS A 201 17.77 -25.81 -2.61
C LYS A 201 16.95 -24.59 -2.15
N TRP A 202 16.49 -24.55 -0.89
CA TRP A 202 15.65 -23.47 -0.35
C TRP A 202 16.40 -22.47 0.53
N THR A 203 17.64 -22.72 0.89
CA THR A 203 18.42 -21.83 1.76
C THR A 203 19.32 -20.91 0.95
N VAL A 204 19.66 -19.74 1.50
CA VAL A 204 20.74 -18.90 0.97
C VAL A 204 22.05 -19.69 0.96
N SER A 205 22.90 -19.48 -0.06
CA SER A 205 24.23 -20.08 -0.11
C SER A 205 25.20 -19.14 -0.80
N PRO A 206 26.52 -19.26 -0.53
CA PRO A 206 27.52 -18.42 -1.17
C PRO A 206 27.43 -18.44 -2.70
N TRP A 207 27.34 -19.61 -3.34
CA TRP A 207 27.30 -19.69 -4.80
C TRP A 207 25.98 -19.23 -5.41
N LYS A 208 24.86 -19.32 -4.69
CA LYS A 208 23.62 -18.64 -5.10
C LYS A 208 23.78 -17.13 -5.07
N GLY A 209 24.39 -16.61 -4.00
CA GLY A 209 24.70 -15.18 -3.85
C GLY A 209 25.57 -14.67 -4.99
N VAL A 210 26.67 -15.37 -5.27
CA VAL A 210 27.53 -15.08 -6.42
C VAL A 210 26.72 -15.11 -7.72
N SER A 211 25.88 -16.12 -7.94
CA SER A 211 25.13 -16.27 -9.20
C SER A 211 24.09 -15.17 -9.44
N GLN A 212 23.48 -14.62 -8.38
CA GLN A 212 22.55 -13.49 -8.46
C GLN A 212 23.25 -12.13 -8.41
N ASN A 213 24.56 -12.09 -8.17
CA ASN A 213 25.23 -10.83 -7.86
C ASN A 213 25.33 -9.93 -9.10
N GLU A 214 24.70 -8.76 -9.01
CA GLU A 214 24.71 -7.74 -10.07
C GLU A 214 25.98 -6.89 -10.08
N GLY A 215 26.80 -6.96 -9.02
CA GLY A 215 28.10 -6.29 -8.93
C GLY A 215 29.23 -7.01 -9.65
N ILE A 216 28.98 -8.23 -10.15
CA ILE A 216 29.95 -9.01 -10.92
C ILE A 216 29.86 -8.63 -12.40
N GLU A 217 30.99 -8.26 -13.00
CA GLU A 217 31.11 -8.11 -14.45
C GLU A 217 31.12 -9.48 -15.12
N TRP A 218 29.93 -9.97 -15.48
CA TRP A 218 29.76 -11.29 -16.05
C TRP A 218 30.36 -11.39 -17.46
N SER A 219 31.18 -12.41 -17.66
CA SER A 219 31.73 -12.76 -18.98
C SER A 219 31.59 -14.24 -19.26
N LEU A 220 31.63 -14.61 -20.54
CA LEU A 220 31.66 -16.01 -20.96
C LEU A 220 32.81 -16.79 -20.29
N HIS A 221 33.97 -16.15 -20.08
CA HIS A 221 35.11 -16.75 -19.37
C HIS A 221 34.76 -17.08 -17.92
N LEU A 222 34.24 -16.11 -17.19
CA LEU A 222 33.91 -16.25 -15.77
C LEU A 222 32.88 -17.36 -15.54
N ILE A 223 31.81 -17.37 -16.34
CA ILE A 223 30.76 -18.39 -16.27
C ILE A 223 31.34 -19.78 -16.58
N LYS A 224 32.21 -19.89 -17.60
CA LYS A 224 32.89 -21.16 -17.92
C LYS A 224 33.77 -21.66 -16.79
N LYS A 225 34.50 -20.76 -16.11
CA LYS A 225 35.41 -21.11 -15.00
C LYS A 225 34.65 -21.61 -13.78
N TYR A 226 33.56 -20.96 -13.40
CA TYR A 226 32.84 -21.22 -12.15
C TYR A 226 31.57 -22.06 -12.26
N GLN A 227 31.16 -22.47 -13.47
CA GLN A 227 30.05 -23.41 -13.61
C GLN A 227 30.29 -24.69 -12.80
N LYS A 228 29.22 -25.19 -12.17
CA LYS A 228 29.22 -26.47 -11.50
C LYS A 228 29.41 -27.61 -12.50
N ILE A 229 30.32 -28.54 -12.18
CA ILE A 229 30.56 -29.77 -12.94
C ILE A 229 30.41 -30.92 -11.94
N PRO A 230 29.27 -31.66 -11.94
CA PRO A 230 28.89 -32.55 -10.84
C PRO A 230 29.97 -33.50 -10.31
N LEU A 231 30.85 -34.00 -11.18
CA LEU A 231 31.89 -34.98 -10.83
C LEU A 231 33.26 -34.36 -10.48
N TYR A 232 33.51 -33.09 -10.83
CA TYR A 232 34.84 -32.48 -10.73
C TYR A 232 34.85 -31.17 -9.94
N LYS A 233 33.73 -30.46 -9.94
CA LYS A 233 33.52 -29.17 -9.28
C LYS A 233 32.08 -29.14 -8.75
N PRO A 234 31.83 -29.77 -7.58
CA PRO A 234 30.48 -29.99 -7.06
C PRO A 234 29.82 -28.70 -6.54
N PHE A 235 30.60 -27.62 -6.38
CA PHE A 235 30.12 -26.28 -6.02
C PHE A 235 30.43 -25.31 -7.16
N GLY A 236 29.54 -24.36 -7.40
CA GLY A 236 29.68 -23.42 -8.51
C GLY A 236 28.36 -22.76 -8.85
N LEU A 237 28.35 -22.02 -9.95
CA LEU A 237 27.22 -21.21 -10.37
C LEU A 237 25.92 -22.03 -10.49
N HIS A 238 24.83 -21.43 -10.00
CA HIS A 238 23.49 -21.99 -10.03
C HIS A 238 22.73 -21.47 -11.25
N TRP A 239 22.44 -22.35 -12.21
CA TRP A 239 21.80 -21.95 -13.46
C TRP A 239 20.42 -21.31 -13.29
N THR A 240 19.65 -21.74 -12.29
CA THR A 240 18.38 -21.10 -11.93
C THR A 240 18.59 -19.64 -11.53
N GLU A 241 19.54 -19.36 -10.65
CA GLU A 241 19.86 -18.00 -10.20
C GLU A 241 20.46 -17.15 -11.32
N MET A 242 21.36 -17.74 -12.12
CA MET A 242 21.91 -17.08 -13.31
C MET A 242 20.81 -16.73 -14.32
N SER A 243 19.75 -17.54 -14.43
CA SER A 243 18.64 -17.26 -15.36
C SER A 243 17.78 -16.08 -14.90
N HIS A 244 17.74 -15.80 -13.60
CA HIS A 244 17.06 -14.65 -13.02
C HIS A 244 17.93 -13.38 -13.06
N ASN A 245 19.26 -13.52 -13.10
CA ASN A 245 20.19 -12.40 -13.01
C ASN A 245 20.13 -11.48 -14.25
N GLU A 246 19.66 -10.25 -14.05
CA GLU A 246 19.55 -9.25 -15.11
C GLU A 246 20.89 -8.60 -15.47
N ALA A 247 21.95 -8.75 -14.66
CA ALA A 247 23.30 -8.22 -14.96
C ALA A 247 24.09 -9.05 -15.99
N ILE A 248 23.56 -10.20 -16.44
CA ILE A 248 24.25 -11.03 -17.45
C ILE A 248 24.08 -10.42 -18.85
N PRO A 249 25.16 -10.18 -19.61
CA PRO A 249 25.09 -9.70 -20.98
C PRO A 249 24.77 -10.84 -21.95
N PHE A 250 23.48 -11.19 -22.07
CA PHE A 250 23.03 -12.31 -22.90
C PHE A 250 23.39 -12.17 -24.39
N ASN A 251 23.59 -10.93 -24.87
CA ASN A 251 23.94 -10.58 -26.25
C ASN A 251 25.38 -10.96 -26.66
N ASP A 252 26.28 -11.26 -25.73
CA ASP A 252 27.69 -11.58 -26.04
C ASP A 252 27.93 -13.06 -26.37
N GLY A 253 26.96 -13.72 -27.02
CA GLY A 253 26.99 -15.16 -27.32
C GLY A 253 26.87 -16.06 -26.09
N ILE A 254 26.75 -15.49 -24.88
CA ILE A 254 26.53 -16.21 -23.61
C ILE A 254 25.20 -16.99 -23.67
N PHE A 255 24.14 -16.37 -24.17
CA PHE A 255 22.83 -17.00 -24.32
C PHE A 255 22.91 -18.28 -25.15
N ASP A 256 23.50 -18.19 -26.35
CA ASP A 256 23.59 -19.31 -27.29
C ASP A 256 24.53 -20.42 -26.80
N TYR A 257 25.66 -20.05 -26.20
CA TYR A 257 26.64 -21.01 -25.69
C TYR A 257 26.04 -21.91 -24.60
N PHE A 258 25.24 -21.33 -23.69
CA PHE A 258 24.62 -22.04 -22.58
C PHE A 258 23.13 -22.37 -22.80
N LYS A 259 22.64 -22.39 -24.04
CA LYS A 259 21.23 -22.57 -24.41
C LYS A 259 20.48 -23.77 -23.79
N ASN A 260 21.22 -24.80 -23.37
CA ASN A 260 20.65 -26.02 -22.77
C ASN A 260 20.78 -26.05 -21.24
N LYS A 261 21.38 -25.01 -20.63
CA LYS A 261 21.55 -24.90 -19.18
C LYS A 261 20.61 -23.89 -18.54
N TRP A 262 20.15 -22.90 -19.31
CA TRP A 262 19.22 -21.90 -18.80
C TRP A 262 17.93 -22.52 -18.32
N ASP A 263 17.48 -22.02 -17.17
CA ASP A 263 16.18 -22.33 -16.58
C ASP A 263 15.13 -21.41 -17.21
N TRP A 264 14.37 -21.94 -18.17
CA TRP A 264 13.39 -21.18 -18.92
C TRP A 264 12.25 -20.63 -18.06
N VAL A 265 12.04 -21.15 -16.84
CA VAL A 265 11.09 -20.57 -15.89
C VAL A 265 11.47 -19.15 -15.53
N PHE A 266 12.73 -18.92 -15.16
CA PHE A 266 13.21 -17.61 -14.74
C PHE A 266 13.70 -16.77 -15.91
N LEU A 267 14.29 -17.42 -16.93
CA LEU A 267 14.80 -16.76 -18.11
C LEU A 267 13.69 -16.09 -18.93
N SER A 268 12.49 -16.69 -18.97
CA SER A 268 11.35 -16.15 -19.74
C SER A 268 10.94 -14.75 -19.27
N SER A 269 10.96 -14.51 -17.95
CA SER A 269 10.56 -13.23 -17.34
C SER A 269 11.72 -12.27 -17.06
N ASN A 270 12.95 -12.59 -17.51
CA ASN A 270 14.14 -11.77 -17.26
C ASN A 270 14.12 -10.52 -18.14
N ASN A 271 14.09 -9.32 -17.55
CA ASN A 271 13.95 -8.07 -18.30
C ASN A 271 15.22 -7.62 -19.02
N ASN A 272 16.38 -8.25 -18.81
CA ASN A 272 17.57 -7.97 -19.62
C ASN A 272 17.70 -8.90 -20.84
N LEU A 273 16.84 -9.92 -20.95
CA LEU A 273 16.85 -10.82 -22.08
C LEU A 273 16.04 -10.27 -23.26
N CYS A 274 16.74 -9.64 -24.20
CA CYS A 274 16.16 -9.13 -25.44
C CYS A 274 15.96 -10.25 -26.49
N LEU A 275 14.82 -10.94 -26.44
CA LEU A 275 14.48 -11.95 -27.45
C LEU A 275 13.91 -11.30 -28.72
N SER A 276 14.64 -11.39 -29.84
CA SER A 276 14.10 -11.08 -31.16
C SER A 276 12.92 -11.99 -31.52
N LEU A 277 12.06 -11.56 -32.46
CA LEU A 277 10.97 -12.39 -32.98
C LEU A 277 11.45 -13.76 -33.48
N LYS A 278 12.65 -13.81 -34.08
CA LYS A 278 13.29 -15.06 -34.51
C LYS A 278 13.62 -15.98 -33.33
N HIS A 279 14.17 -15.42 -32.24
CA HIS A 279 14.49 -16.19 -31.04
C HIS A 279 13.22 -16.70 -30.34
N ILE A 280 12.17 -15.89 -30.29
CA ILE A 280 10.85 -16.31 -29.76
C ILE A 280 10.32 -17.50 -30.57
N GLU A 281 10.35 -17.41 -31.90
CA GLU A 281 9.85 -18.49 -32.75
C GLU A 281 10.67 -19.79 -32.59
N GLN A 282 12.00 -19.68 -32.55
CA GLN A 282 12.90 -20.82 -32.37
C GLN A 282 12.74 -21.50 -31.01
N ASN A 283 12.43 -20.74 -29.96
CA ASN A 283 12.35 -21.23 -28.58
C ASN A 283 10.92 -21.33 -28.05
N LYS A 284 9.89 -21.19 -28.90
CA LYS A 284 8.47 -21.14 -28.50
C LYS A 284 8.00 -22.31 -27.63
N ASN A 285 8.63 -23.48 -27.77
CA ASN A 285 8.29 -24.69 -26.99
C ASN A 285 9.01 -24.75 -25.63
N ARG A 286 10.05 -23.94 -25.43
CA ARG A 286 10.82 -23.83 -24.17
C ARG A 286 10.33 -22.65 -23.33
N ILE A 287 9.87 -21.59 -23.99
CA ILE A 287 9.28 -20.39 -23.37
C ILE A 287 8.11 -20.77 -22.47
N ILE A 288 8.05 -20.14 -21.30
CA ILE A 288 6.94 -20.28 -20.37
C ILE A 288 5.90 -19.20 -20.67
N TRP A 289 4.83 -19.60 -21.36
CA TRP A 289 3.72 -18.73 -21.77
C TRP A 289 2.63 -18.57 -20.71
N GLU A 290 2.35 -19.66 -19.99
CA GLU A 290 1.26 -19.77 -19.04
C GLU A 290 1.79 -20.00 -17.63
N PHE A 291 1.02 -19.54 -16.65
CA PHE A 291 1.29 -19.71 -15.24
C PHE A 291 1.14 -21.18 -14.82
N LYS A 292 2.22 -21.78 -14.30
CA LYS A 292 2.21 -23.20 -13.89
C LYS A 292 2.23 -23.40 -12.37
N GLU A 293 2.79 -22.47 -11.61
CA GLU A 293 2.97 -22.57 -10.15
C GLU A 293 3.01 -21.18 -9.51
N MET A 294 2.59 -21.08 -8.25
CA MET A 294 2.56 -19.84 -7.48
C MET A 294 3.96 -19.21 -7.33
N GLY A 295 4.07 -17.91 -7.62
CA GLY A 295 5.33 -17.16 -7.49
C GLY A 295 6.31 -17.26 -8.67
N ARG A 296 5.88 -17.83 -9.81
CA ARG A 296 6.67 -17.84 -11.06
C ARG A 296 6.02 -16.95 -12.12
N HIS A 297 6.86 -16.23 -12.83
CA HIS A 297 6.45 -15.33 -13.90
C HIS A 297 6.58 -15.97 -15.27
N THR A 298 5.79 -15.51 -16.23
CA THR A 298 5.81 -15.96 -17.62
C THR A 298 6.61 -14.99 -18.49
N ILE A 299 6.77 -15.32 -19.77
CA ILE A 299 7.34 -14.40 -20.75
C ILE A 299 6.51 -13.12 -20.92
N ALA A 300 5.24 -13.13 -20.50
CA ALA A 300 4.37 -11.97 -20.58
C ALA A 300 4.82 -10.79 -19.71
N LEU A 301 5.65 -11.01 -18.67
CA LEU A 301 6.21 -9.93 -17.85
C LEU A 301 7.54 -9.36 -18.36
N ASN A 302 8.19 -9.99 -19.33
CA ASN A 302 9.46 -9.50 -19.85
C ASN A 302 9.24 -8.16 -20.58
N SER A 303 9.75 -7.06 -20.02
CA SER A 303 9.57 -5.72 -20.55
C SER A 303 10.48 -5.40 -21.74
N SER A 304 11.47 -6.25 -22.04
CA SER A 304 12.45 -6.07 -23.12
C SER A 304 12.13 -6.84 -24.40
N LEU A 305 10.96 -7.48 -24.48
CA LEU A 305 10.50 -8.05 -25.74
C LEU A 305 10.18 -6.95 -26.76
N PRO A 306 10.19 -7.25 -28.06
CA PRO A 306 9.76 -6.33 -29.11
C PRO A 306 8.23 -6.21 -29.13
N TRP A 307 7.66 -5.68 -28.06
CA TRP A 307 6.23 -5.52 -27.88
C TRP A 307 5.62 -4.69 -28.99
N SER A 308 4.59 -5.26 -29.60
CA SER A 308 3.84 -4.69 -30.72
C SER A 308 2.46 -5.36 -30.73
N GLU A 309 1.48 -4.70 -31.34
CA GLU A 309 0.14 -5.27 -31.51
C GLU A 309 0.23 -6.59 -32.30
N GLU A 310 1.10 -6.66 -33.31
CA GLU A 310 1.33 -7.86 -34.11
C GLU A 310 1.90 -9.02 -33.29
N LEU A 311 2.82 -8.74 -32.34
CA LEU A 311 3.35 -9.77 -31.43
C LEU A 311 2.26 -10.30 -30.50
N ILE A 312 1.44 -9.40 -29.95
CA ILE A 312 0.33 -9.76 -29.06
C ILE A 312 -0.67 -10.64 -29.82
N ASP A 313 -1.08 -10.22 -31.01
CA ASP A 313 -2.02 -10.96 -31.87
C ASP A 313 -1.46 -12.34 -32.28
N LYS A 314 -0.19 -12.42 -32.67
CA LYS A 314 0.43 -13.67 -33.13
C LYS A 314 0.37 -14.79 -32.09
N TYR A 315 0.46 -14.45 -30.81
CA TYR A 315 0.43 -15.42 -29.70
C TYR A 315 -0.76 -15.19 -28.75
N PHE A 316 -1.85 -14.62 -29.27
CA PHE A 316 -3.03 -14.19 -28.50
C PHE A 316 -3.52 -15.22 -27.47
N ASP A 317 -3.65 -16.49 -27.87
CA ASP A 317 -4.16 -17.56 -27.01
C ASP A 317 -3.13 -18.11 -26.02
N LYS A 318 -1.85 -17.74 -26.16
CA LYS A 318 -0.78 -18.22 -25.29
C LYS A 318 -0.48 -17.28 -24.13
N TRP A 319 -0.78 -15.99 -24.29
CA TRP A 319 -0.40 -15.01 -23.28
C TRP A 319 -1.15 -15.21 -21.97
N TYR A 320 -0.41 -15.16 -20.87
CA TYR A 320 -1.00 -14.97 -19.56
C TYR A 320 -1.40 -13.50 -19.37
N TRP A 321 -2.67 -13.20 -19.61
CA TRP A 321 -3.18 -11.83 -19.73
C TRP A 321 -3.10 -10.98 -18.46
N HIS A 322 -3.09 -11.60 -17.27
CA HIS A 322 -2.87 -10.88 -16.02
C HIS A 322 -1.47 -10.25 -15.99
N GLU A 323 -0.45 -10.96 -16.48
CA GLU A 323 0.91 -10.45 -16.57
C GLU A 323 1.14 -9.50 -17.74
N ILE A 324 0.43 -9.69 -18.86
CA ILE A 324 0.37 -8.69 -19.93
C ILE A 324 -0.05 -7.35 -19.34
N ALA A 325 -1.15 -7.31 -18.58
CA ALA A 325 -1.65 -6.08 -17.96
C ALA A 325 -0.64 -5.39 -17.02
N MET A 326 0.27 -6.14 -16.39
CA MET A 326 1.34 -5.62 -15.54
C MET A 326 2.60 -5.19 -16.31
N ASN A 327 2.75 -5.58 -17.57
CA ASN A 327 3.99 -5.37 -18.31
C ASN A 327 4.23 -3.89 -18.63
N THR A 328 5.38 -3.37 -18.22
CA THR A 328 5.78 -1.97 -18.36
C THR A 328 6.47 -1.65 -19.69
N GLY A 329 6.86 -2.66 -20.46
CA GLY A 329 7.46 -2.56 -21.79
C GLY A 329 6.46 -2.56 -22.95
N ILE A 330 5.18 -2.85 -22.69
CA ILE A 330 4.12 -2.72 -23.69
C ILE A 330 3.84 -1.23 -23.92
N PRO A 331 3.79 -0.76 -25.19
CA PRO A 331 3.42 0.61 -25.52
C PRO A 331 1.91 0.79 -25.40
N TRP A 332 1.43 0.89 -24.17
CA TRP A 332 0.00 1.01 -23.88
C TRP A 332 -0.62 2.23 -24.54
N SER A 333 -1.77 2.02 -25.18
CA SER A 333 -2.64 3.06 -25.72
C SER A 333 -4.09 2.71 -25.44
N GLU A 334 -4.99 3.70 -25.48
CA GLU A 334 -6.41 3.45 -25.32
C GLU A 334 -6.96 2.45 -26.34
N ASN A 335 -6.48 2.51 -27.60
CA ASN A 335 -6.87 1.58 -28.65
C ASN A 335 -6.47 0.14 -28.31
N LEU A 336 -5.26 -0.06 -27.77
CA LEU A 336 -4.77 -1.38 -27.36
C LEU A 336 -5.60 -1.93 -26.19
N ILE A 337 -5.90 -1.09 -25.20
CA ILE A 337 -6.74 -1.46 -24.05
C ILE A 337 -8.16 -1.82 -24.51
N SER A 338 -8.74 -1.03 -25.41
CA SER A 338 -10.08 -1.28 -25.97
C SER A 338 -10.12 -2.58 -26.77
N LYS A 339 -9.11 -2.85 -27.62
CA LYS A 339 -9.03 -4.07 -28.44
C LYS A 339 -9.02 -5.33 -27.58
N TYR A 340 -8.27 -5.33 -26.47
CA TYR A 340 -8.09 -6.51 -25.61
C TYR A 340 -8.91 -6.47 -24.32
N ARG A 341 -9.93 -5.61 -24.23
CA ARG A 341 -10.69 -5.35 -23.00
C ARG A 341 -11.27 -6.59 -22.33
N LEU A 342 -11.72 -7.58 -23.10
CA LEU A 342 -12.31 -8.82 -22.56
C LEU A 342 -11.28 -9.78 -21.95
N LYS A 343 -9.99 -9.58 -22.24
CA LYS A 343 -8.90 -10.42 -21.73
C LYS A 343 -8.11 -9.74 -20.61
N LEU A 344 -8.01 -8.41 -20.64
CA LEU A 344 -7.25 -7.66 -19.67
C LEU A 344 -7.96 -7.63 -18.31
N ASP A 345 -7.21 -8.00 -17.27
CA ASP A 345 -7.64 -7.84 -15.89
C ASP A 345 -7.43 -6.37 -15.47
N ASN A 346 -8.50 -5.71 -15.06
CA ASN A 346 -8.47 -4.31 -14.63
C ASN A 346 -7.54 -4.10 -13.43
N TYR A 347 -7.48 -5.07 -12.52
CA TYR A 347 -6.74 -4.92 -11.27
C TYR A 347 -5.24 -4.66 -11.47
N PRO A 348 -4.48 -5.51 -12.19
CA PRO A 348 -3.11 -5.22 -12.55
C PRO A 348 -2.96 -4.08 -13.56
N LEU A 349 -3.89 -3.95 -14.53
CA LEU A 349 -3.78 -2.96 -15.61
C LEU A 349 -3.74 -1.53 -15.06
N PHE A 350 -4.73 -1.15 -14.25
CA PHE A 350 -4.83 0.21 -13.70
C PHE A 350 -3.84 0.49 -12.55
N ARG A 351 -2.96 -0.46 -12.23
CA ARG A 351 -1.80 -0.27 -11.35
C ARG A 351 -0.48 -0.17 -12.12
N ASN A 352 -0.51 -0.32 -13.44
CA ASN A 352 0.67 -0.29 -14.28
C ASN A 352 1.13 1.16 -14.51
N PRO A 353 2.39 1.53 -14.14
CA PRO A 353 2.90 2.88 -14.32
C PRO A 353 3.09 3.28 -15.79
N SER A 354 3.12 2.32 -16.72
CA SER A 354 3.31 2.57 -18.15
C SER A 354 2.01 2.83 -18.93
N LEU A 355 0.85 2.87 -18.26
CA LEU A 355 -0.38 3.35 -18.89
C LEU A 355 -0.25 4.83 -19.30
N PRO A 356 -1.02 5.28 -20.32
CA PRO A 356 -1.04 6.68 -20.76
C PRO A 356 -1.82 7.57 -19.77
N TRP A 357 -1.33 7.65 -18.53
CA TRP A 357 -1.98 8.37 -17.44
C TRP A 357 -2.15 9.85 -17.79
N SER A 358 -3.39 10.31 -17.71
CA SER A 358 -3.82 11.71 -17.83
C SER A 358 -5.09 11.87 -16.99
N LEU A 359 -5.46 13.12 -16.66
CA LEU A 359 -6.72 13.36 -15.96
C LEU A 359 -7.90 12.89 -16.81
N GLU A 360 -7.86 13.10 -18.13
CA GLU A 360 -8.88 12.63 -19.07
C GLU A 360 -9.00 11.09 -19.07
N PHE A 361 -7.87 10.38 -19.06
CA PHE A 361 -7.85 8.91 -18.99
C PHE A 361 -8.45 8.39 -17.68
N ILE A 362 -8.12 9.03 -16.54
CA ILE A 362 -8.68 8.67 -15.23
C ILE A 362 -10.20 8.91 -15.22
N LEU A 363 -10.67 10.05 -15.73
CA LEU A 363 -12.11 10.36 -15.80
C LEU A 363 -12.86 9.35 -16.69
N LYS A 364 -12.24 8.92 -17.80
CA LYS A 364 -12.82 7.93 -18.71
C LYS A 364 -12.94 6.54 -18.09
N PHE A 365 -11.99 6.14 -17.24
CA PHE A 365 -11.93 4.82 -16.60
C PHE A 365 -12.09 4.91 -15.08
N GLU A 366 -12.88 5.86 -14.59
CA GLU A 366 -12.94 6.24 -13.17
C GLU A 366 -13.17 5.03 -12.27
N ASP A 367 -14.27 4.29 -12.44
CA ASP A 367 -14.58 3.13 -11.59
C ASP A 367 -13.46 2.08 -11.59
N GLN A 368 -12.86 1.79 -12.75
CA GLN A 368 -11.83 0.75 -12.83
C GLN A 368 -10.50 1.18 -12.20
N CYS A 369 -10.17 2.47 -12.31
CA CYS A 369 -9.03 3.06 -11.63
C CYS A 369 -9.19 2.94 -10.11
N PHE A 370 -10.31 3.43 -9.58
CA PHE A 370 -10.54 3.47 -8.13
C PHE A 370 -10.72 2.08 -7.52
N ASP A 371 -11.38 1.15 -8.23
CA ASP A 371 -11.43 -0.27 -7.85
C ASP A 371 -10.02 -0.88 -7.69
N ALA A 372 -9.11 -0.58 -8.62
CA ALA A 372 -7.75 -1.10 -8.57
C ALA A 372 -6.92 -0.45 -7.44
N TRP A 373 -7.11 0.86 -7.21
CA TRP A 373 -6.32 1.63 -6.24
C TRP A 373 -6.74 1.42 -4.78
N ASN A 374 -8.00 1.05 -4.52
CA ASN A 374 -8.53 0.80 -3.17
C ASN A 374 -7.78 -0.30 -2.40
N SER A 375 -7.07 -1.19 -3.10
CA SER A 375 -6.34 -2.33 -2.52
C SER A 375 -4.92 -2.02 -2.00
N GLY A 376 -4.56 -0.75 -1.81
CA GLY A 376 -3.26 -0.35 -1.27
C GLY A 376 -2.13 -0.47 -2.28
N CYS A 377 -2.11 0.42 -3.27
CA CYS A 377 -0.97 0.56 -4.19
C CYS A 377 -0.13 1.79 -3.84
N LYS A 378 0.86 1.62 -2.95
CA LYS A 378 1.74 2.73 -2.53
C LYS A 378 2.54 3.29 -3.70
N GLU A 379 3.11 2.43 -4.53
CA GLU A 379 4.01 2.81 -5.64
C GLU A 379 3.29 3.68 -6.69
N ILE A 380 2.14 3.26 -7.21
CA ILE A 380 1.42 4.04 -8.23
C ILE A 380 0.83 5.33 -7.67
N SER A 381 0.40 5.34 -6.41
CA SER A 381 -0.27 6.50 -5.81
C SER A 381 0.62 7.73 -5.74
N GLU A 382 1.91 7.57 -5.43
CA GLU A 382 2.87 8.69 -5.40
C GLU A 382 3.16 9.20 -6.81
N ILE A 383 3.35 8.28 -7.77
CA ILE A 383 3.56 8.61 -9.18
C ILE A 383 2.39 9.43 -9.73
N LEU A 384 1.16 8.92 -9.59
CA LEU A 384 -0.05 9.60 -10.07
C LEU A 384 -0.29 10.91 -9.34
N TRP A 385 -0.02 10.96 -8.04
CA TRP A 385 -0.14 12.20 -7.28
C TRP A 385 0.75 13.29 -7.86
N ASP A 386 2.06 13.01 -8.00
CA ASP A 386 3.02 14.00 -8.47
C ASP A 386 2.82 14.38 -9.95
N SER A 387 2.46 13.42 -10.82
CA SER A 387 2.34 13.67 -12.26
C SER A 387 0.97 14.14 -12.72
N ILE A 388 -0.12 13.74 -12.03
CA ILE A 388 -1.50 14.01 -12.47
C ILE A 388 -2.25 14.95 -11.55
N PHE A 389 -2.21 14.78 -10.23
CA PHE A 389 -3.07 15.56 -9.32
C PHE A 389 -2.43 16.87 -8.89
N LYS A 390 -1.20 16.80 -8.38
CA LYS A 390 -0.43 17.93 -7.84
C LYS A 390 -0.30 19.14 -8.79
N PRO A 391 -0.09 18.98 -10.12
CA PRO A 391 0.03 20.12 -11.02
C PRO A 391 -1.21 21.02 -11.11
N TYR A 392 -2.37 20.53 -10.66
CA TYR A 392 -3.65 21.25 -10.68
C TYR A 392 -4.10 21.72 -9.31
N LEU A 393 -3.24 21.65 -8.29
CA LEU A 393 -3.58 22.01 -6.90
C LEU A 393 -2.70 23.16 -6.40
N ASP A 394 -3.37 24.17 -5.86
CA ASP A 394 -2.84 25.22 -4.99
C ASP A 394 -3.65 25.25 -3.67
N ASP A 395 -3.28 26.13 -2.75
CA ASP A 395 -3.91 26.19 -1.43
C ASP A 395 -5.41 26.56 -1.52
N ASP A 396 -5.80 27.42 -2.46
CA ASP A 396 -7.21 27.81 -2.65
C ASP A 396 -8.04 26.61 -3.16
N GLN A 397 -7.49 25.85 -4.10
CA GLN A 397 -8.13 24.63 -4.62
C GLN A 397 -8.23 23.54 -3.56
N VAL A 398 -7.21 23.41 -2.71
CA VAL A 398 -7.23 22.46 -1.60
C VAL A 398 -8.28 22.86 -0.56
N GLU A 399 -8.40 24.15 -0.25
CA GLU A 399 -9.45 24.66 0.63
C GLU A 399 -10.86 24.40 0.05
N GLU A 400 -11.03 24.60 -1.26
CA GLU A 400 -12.28 24.29 -1.97
C GLU A 400 -12.61 22.79 -1.91
N ILE A 401 -11.62 21.91 -2.11
CA ILE A 401 -11.78 20.46 -2.01
C ILE A 401 -12.17 20.05 -0.58
N LEU A 402 -11.45 20.52 0.44
CA LEU A 402 -11.73 20.16 1.84
C LEU A 402 -13.10 20.68 2.30
N SER A 403 -13.44 21.91 1.92
CA SER A 403 -14.79 22.48 2.14
C SER A 403 -15.87 21.73 1.38
N GLY A 404 -15.56 21.25 0.17
CA GLY A 404 -16.46 20.48 -0.66
C GLY A 404 -16.75 19.10 -0.07
N ILE A 405 -15.71 18.37 0.35
CA ILE A 405 -15.82 17.01 0.92
C ILE A 405 -16.49 17.03 2.31
N SER A 406 -16.36 18.12 3.06
CA SER A 406 -17.06 18.29 4.34
C SER A 406 -18.52 18.72 4.18
N ASN A 407 -18.95 19.14 2.99
CA ASN A 407 -20.29 19.67 2.75
C ASN A 407 -21.17 18.66 1.99
N PRO A 408 -22.24 18.14 2.63
CA PRO A 408 -23.06 17.09 2.02
C PRO A 408 -23.80 17.57 0.77
N ARG A 409 -24.10 18.88 0.63
CA ARG A 409 -24.74 19.42 -0.59
C ARG A 409 -23.79 19.53 -1.75
N LEU A 410 -22.54 19.94 -1.50
CA LEU A 410 -21.52 20.04 -2.56
C LEU A 410 -21.12 18.65 -3.04
N LEU A 411 -20.93 17.68 -2.14
CA LEU A 411 -20.77 16.28 -2.51
C LEU A 411 -21.92 15.76 -3.37
N MET A 412 -23.17 16.07 -3.00
CA MET A 412 -24.35 15.66 -3.76
C MET A 412 -24.45 16.34 -5.14
N LYS A 413 -23.92 17.56 -5.29
CA LYS A 413 -23.84 18.24 -6.59
C LYS A 413 -22.92 17.47 -7.55
N GLY A 414 -21.73 17.10 -7.10
CA GLY A 414 -20.77 16.32 -7.90
C GLY A 414 -21.29 14.94 -8.32
N LEU A 415 -22.22 14.36 -7.55
CA LEU A 415 -22.97 13.15 -7.88
C LEU A 415 -23.93 13.29 -9.06
N ASN A 416 -24.60 14.44 -9.13
CA ASN A 416 -25.66 14.67 -10.11
C ASN A 416 -25.07 15.07 -11.49
N GLU A 417 -23.86 15.61 -11.52
CA GLU A 417 -23.16 16.04 -12.74
C GLU A 417 -22.75 14.88 -13.66
N THR A 418 -22.60 13.66 -13.15
CA THR A 418 -22.21 12.48 -13.95
C THR A 418 -23.38 11.69 -14.53
N LYS A 419 -24.62 12.11 -14.28
CA LYS A 419 -25.80 11.39 -14.74
C LYS A 419 -26.30 11.88 -16.09
N ASN A 420 -26.62 10.93 -16.97
CA ASN A 420 -27.34 11.24 -18.20
C ASN A 420 -28.78 11.65 -17.87
N VAL A 421 -29.30 12.64 -18.59
CA VAL A 421 -30.69 13.09 -18.47
C VAL A 421 -31.62 11.90 -18.79
N GLY A 422 -32.34 11.40 -17.78
CA GLY A 422 -33.33 10.31 -17.93
C GLY A 422 -33.01 9.00 -17.18
N GLU A 423 -31.86 8.86 -16.54
CA GLU A 423 -31.55 7.68 -15.71
C GLU A 423 -32.34 7.67 -14.38
N THR A 424 -32.93 6.52 -14.04
CA THR A 424 -33.59 6.33 -12.73
C THR A 424 -32.55 6.40 -11.61
N LEU A 425 -32.85 7.15 -10.54
CA LEU A 425 -31.98 7.21 -9.37
C LEU A 425 -31.99 5.87 -8.62
N SER A 426 -30.82 5.41 -8.18
CA SER A 426 -30.74 4.27 -7.27
C SER A 426 -31.34 4.62 -5.91
N PRO A 427 -31.82 3.64 -5.11
CA PRO A 427 -32.36 3.91 -3.78
C PRO A 427 -31.40 4.65 -2.85
N LEU A 428 -30.09 4.34 -2.91
CA LEU A 428 -29.06 5.09 -2.17
C LEU A 428 -28.96 6.56 -2.58
N MET A 429 -29.15 6.88 -3.86
CA MET A 429 -29.15 8.27 -4.33
C MET A 429 -30.42 9.02 -3.94
N ILE A 430 -31.56 8.34 -3.94
CA ILE A 430 -32.82 8.90 -3.42
C ILE A 430 -32.67 9.18 -1.93
N LEU A 431 -32.16 8.23 -1.16
CA LEU A 431 -31.84 8.40 0.26
C LEU A 431 -30.92 9.59 0.49
N SER A 432 -29.85 9.71 -0.29
CA SER A 432 -28.89 10.81 -0.17
C SER A 432 -29.54 12.16 -0.42
N ASN A 433 -30.32 12.29 -1.49
CA ASN A 433 -31.08 13.52 -1.78
C ASN A 433 -32.07 13.87 -0.66
N ASP A 434 -32.81 12.89 -0.15
CA ASP A 434 -33.76 13.09 0.92
C ASP A 434 -33.07 13.58 2.20
N VAL A 435 -31.99 12.90 2.60
CA VAL A 435 -31.27 13.17 3.85
C VAL A 435 -30.54 14.52 3.81
N VAL A 436 -29.95 14.89 2.68
CA VAL A 436 -29.30 16.21 2.50
C VAL A 436 -30.29 17.36 2.69
N ASN A 437 -31.56 17.16 2.31
CA ASN A 437 -32.62 18.15 2.39
C ASN A 437 -33.35 18.21 3.75
N ILE A 438 -33.05 17.30 4.68
CA ILE A 438 -33.59 17.36 6.05
C ILE A 438 -33.12 18.67 6.72
N GLN A 439 -34.08 19.55 6.98
CA GLN A 439 -33.92 20.73 7.81
C GLN A 439 -34.19 20.35 9.27
N ILE A 440 -33.26 20.68 10.15
CA ILE A 440 -33.44 20.49 11.58
C ILE A 440 -34.18 21.73 12.08
N GLU A 441 -35.41 21.58 12.55
CA GLU A 441 -36.11 22.68 13.18
C GLU A 441 -35.32 23.16 14.40
N SER A 442 -35.07 24.46 14.48
CA SER A 442 -34.27 25.13 15.53
C SER A 442 -34.93 25.10 16.93
N LEU A 443 -35.87 24.19 17.15
CA LEU A 443 -36.63 24.09 18.37
C LEU A 443 -35.81 23.30 19.39
N LEU A 444 -35.04 24.08 20.16
CA LEU A 444 -34.40 23.79 21.45
C LEU A 444 -32.87 23.71 21.40
N ILE A 445 -32.27 24.73 22.04
CA ILE A 445 -30.94 24.77 22.71
C ILE A 445 -29.84 25.55 21.97
N LYS A 446 -29.57 26.76 22.50
CA LYS A 446 -28.52 27.67 22.05
C LYS A 446 -27.10 27.19 22.39
N GLU A 447 -26.92 26.33 23.40
CA GLU A 447 -25.59 26.03 23.93
C GLU A 447 -24.85 24.87 23.23
N ASN A 448 -25.55 24.00 22.48
CA ASN A 448 -24.94 22.83 21.81
C ASN A 448 -25.23 22.72 20.29
N PHE A 449 -25.84 23.75 19.70
CA PHE A 449 -26.34 23.72 18.33
C PHE A 449 -25.24 23.47 17.28
N LYS A 450 -24.04 24.03 17.49
CA LYS A 450 -22.91 23.85 16.58
C LYS A 450 -22.45 22.40 16.52
N SER A 451 -22.25 21.77 17.68
CA SER A 451 -21.80 20.38 17.78
C SER A 451 -22.85 19.39 17.26
N LEU A 452 -24.15 19.66 17.47
CA LEU A 452 -25.23 18.85 16.91
C LEU A 452 -25.25 18.91 15.37
N ASN A 453 -25.18 20.10 14.78
CA ASN A 453 -25.13 20.25 13.32
C ASN A 453 -23.91 19.56 12.71
N GLU A 454 -22.76 19.61 13.37
CA GLU A 454 -21.55 18.91 12.91
C GLU A 454 -21.77 17.39 12.80
N VAL A 455 -22.35 16.77 13.82
CA VAL A 455 -22.65 15.32 13.81
C VAL A 455 -23.62 14.97 12.68
N ILE A 456 -24.59 15.83 12.43
CA ILE A 456 -25.60 15.60 11.40
C ILE A 456 -25.02 15.78 10.01
N ASP A 457 -24.21 16.81 9.79
CA ASP A 457 -23.50 17.01 8.54
C ASP A 457 -22.53 15.85 8.27
N LYS A 458 -21.80 15.36 9.29
CA LYS A 458 -21.01 14.11 9.19
C LYS A 458 -21.85 12.91 8.79
N THR A 459 -23.05 12.76 9.38
CA THR A 459 -23.98 11.68 9.01
C THR A 459 -24.42 11.79 7.56
N LYS A 460 -24.80 12.99 7.11
CA LYS A 460 -25.20 13.29 5.72
C LYS A 460 -24.05 13.02 4.75
N VAL A 461 -22.85 13.50 5.06
CA VAL A 461 -21.63 13.27 4.27
C VAL A 461 -21.35 11.78 4.13
N CYS A 462 -21.43 11.02 5.23
CA CYS A 462 -21.24 9.57 5.21
C CYS A 462 -22.22 8.88 4.25
N ILE A 463 -23.52 9.24 4.30
CA ILE A 463 -24.54 8.67 3.41
C ILE A 463 -24.26 9.02 1.94
N VAL A 464 -23.90 10.27 1.64
CA VAL A 464 -23.56 10.69 0.28
C VAL A 464 -22.32 9.94 -0.23
N LYS A 465 -21.27 9.77 0.60
CA LYS A 465 -20.09 8.97 0.25
C LYS A 465 -20.44 7.50 -0.02
N ILE A 466 -21.32 6.90 0.79
CA ILE A 466 -21.80 5.52 0.57
C ILE A 466 -22.53 5.39 -0.77
N ALA A 467 -23.32 6.39 -1.17
CA ALA A 467 -23.98 6.38 -2.48
C ALA A 467 -22.97 6.48 -3.64
N ASN A 468 -21.84 7.17 -3.45
CA ASN A 468 -20.79 7.38 -4.48
C ASN A 468 -19.80 6.23 -4.59
N ALA A 469 -19.69 5.44 -3.53
CA ALA A 469 -18.68 4.41 -3.45
C ALA A 469 -18.80 3.41 -4.61
N SER A 470 -17.66 2.93 -5.11
CA SER A 470 -17.68 1.71 -5.91
C SER A 470 -18.10 0.51 -5.05
N GLU A 471 -18.54 -0.60 -5.66
CA GLU A 471 -18.90 -1.82 -4.92
C GLU A 471 -17.74 -2.39 -4.07
N LYS A 472 -16.50 -2.04 -4.40
CA LYS A 472 -15.31 -2.51 -3.69
C LYS A 472 -14.70 -1.46 -2.75
N GLU A 473 -15.25 -0.25 -2.70
CA GLU A 473 -14.72 0.83 -1.86
C GLU A 473 -15.11 0.62 -0.40
N HIS A 474 -14.12 0.63 0.48
CA HIS A 474 -14.32 0.51 1.92
C HIS A 474 -14.47 1.90 2.55
N ILE A 475 -15.63 2.16 3.16
CA ILE A 475 -15.93 3.39 3.88
C ILE A 475 -16.08 3.08 5.37
N ASN A 476 -15.31 3.75 6.22
CA ASN A 476 -15.33 3.59 7.68
C ASN A 476 -15.87 4.83 8.41
N ASP A 477 -16.32 5.85 7.66
CA ASP A 477 -16.77 7.14 8.19
C ASP A 477 -17.91 6.99 9.21
N TYR A 478 -18.69 5.90 9.20
CA TYR A 478 -19.79 5.66 10.14
C TYR A 478 -19.40 5.60 11.62
N MET A 479 -18.12 5.44 11.97
CA MET A 479 -17.68 5.29 13.36
C MET A 479 -17.63 6.60 14.18
N PHE A 480 -17.83 7.78 13.58
CA PHE A 480 -17.67 9.06 14.30
C PHE A 480 -18.58 9.22 15.52
N LEU A 481 -19.73 8.52 15.57
CA LEU A 481 -20.67 8.61 16.71
C LEU A 481 -20.05 8.13 18.03
N GLN A 482 -19.03 7.27 17.97
CA GLN A 482 -18.32 6.77 19.13
C GLN A 482 -17.62 7.89 19.93
N GLU A 483 -17.23 8.97 19.26
CA GLU A 483 -16.57 10.13 19.88
C GLU A 483 -17.49 10.87 20.87
N TYR A 484 -18.80 10.75 20.69
CA TYR A 484 -19.81 11.47 21.48
C TYR A 484 -20.43 10.61 22.60
N LEU A 485 -19.96 9.38 22.80
CA LEU A 485 -20.49 8.48 23.85
C LEU A 485 -20.27 8.99 25.27
N ASN A 486 -19.33 9.92 25.48
CA ASN A 486 -19.05 10.51 26.79
C ASN A 486 -19.69 11.89 27.00
N GLU A 487 -20.43 12.40 26.02
CA GLU A 487 -21.14 13.68 26.12
C GLU A 487 -22.26 13.66 27.16
N THR A 488 -22.76 14.85 27.49
CA THR A 488 -23.86 15.04 28.43
C THR A 488 -25.12 14.30 28.00
N MET A 489 -25.92 13.86 28.97
CA MET A 489 -27.19 13.17 28.69
C MET A 489 -28.16 14.05 27.87
N GLU A 490 -28.14 15.35 28.13
CA GLU A 490 -28.91 16.34 27.37
C GLU A 490 -28.48 16.37 25.90
N PHE A 491 -27.17 16.48 25.63
CA PHE A 491 -26.64 16.43 24.26
C PHE A 491 -27.06 15.14 23.54
N LYS A 492 -26.94 13.99 24.21
CA LYS A 492 -27.30 12.69 23.64
C LYS A 492 -28.78 12.61 23.29
N ASN A 493 -29.67 13.03 24.18
CA ASN A 493 -31.11 13.03 23.92
C ASN A 493 -31.48 13.93 22.73
N ASN A 494 -30.87 15.10 22.63
CA ASN A 494 -31.06 15.99 21.49
C ASN A 494 -30.56 15.35 20.20
N LEU A 495 -29.36 14.78 20.22
CA LEU A 495 -28.77 14.13 19.06
C LEU A 495 -29.64 12.96 18.57
N ILE A 496 -30.17 12.14 19.48
CA ILE A 496 -31.10 11.05 19.15
C ILE A 496 -32.36 11.59 18.46
N SER A 497 -32.95 12.66 19.01
CA SER A 497 -34.13 13.31 18.41
C SER A 497 -33.86 13.73 16.97
N VAL A 498 -32.68 14.28 16.72
CA VAL A 498 -32.33 14.82 15.41
C VAL A 498 -31.85 13.74 14.42
N LEU A 499 -31.26 12.63 14.88
CA LEU A 499 -30.90 11.49 14.02
C LEU A 499 -32.09 10.61 13.65
N LYS A 500 -33.19 10.67 14.40
CA LYS A 500 -34.39 9.83 14.18
C LYS A 500 -34.93 9.90 12.74
N PRO A 501 -35.13 11.08 12.12
CA PRO A 501 -35.62 11.16 10.73
C PRO A 501 -34.64 10.54 9.72
N ILE A 502 -33.33 10.69 9.96
CA ILE A 502 -32.29 10.09 9.11
C ILE A 502 -32.35 8.56 9.22
N ARG A 503 -32.45 8.04 10.45
CA ARG A 503 -32.57 6.61 10.73
C ARG A 503 -33.78 5.99 10.02
N GLU A 504 -34.95 6.63 10.09
CA GLU A 504 -36.17 6.16 9.42
C GLU A 504 -36.00 6.11 7.89
N LYS A 505 -35.31 7.10 7.30
CA LYS A 505 -34.97 7.09 5.88
C LYS A 505 -34.00 5.96 5.51
N ILE A 506 -33.00 5.69 6.34
CA ILE A 506 -32.06 4.56 6.14
C ILE A 506 -32.83 3.23 6.14
N ILE A 507 -33.70 3.01 7.13
CA ILE A 507 -34.53 1.80 7.24
C ILE A 507 -35.39 1.64 5.98
N GLY A 508 -36.10 2.69 5.57
CA GLY A 508 -36.92 2.63 4.35
C GLY A 508 -36.13 2.32 3.08
N CYS A 509 -34.88 2.80 2.98
CA CYS A 509 -34.00 2.46 1.87
C CYS A 509 -33.60 0.98 1.87
N LEU A 510 -33.29 0.42 3.04
CA LEU A 510 -32.93 -1.01 3.19
C LEU A 510 -34.13 -1.92 2.90
N GLU A 511 -35.31 -1.56 3.41
CA GLU A 511 -36.56 -2.29 3.17
C GLU A 511 -36.97 -2.28 1.70
N PHE A 512 -36.80 -1.13 1.03
CA PHE A 512 -37.06 -1.00 -0.41
C PHE A 512 -36.20 -1.98 -1.24
N GLU A 513 -34.95 -2.20 -0.82
CA GLU A 513 -34.01 -3.16 -1.41
C GLU A 513 -34.24 -4.61 -0.92
N SER A 514 -35.32 -4.87 -0.19
CA SER A 514 -35.65 -6.18 0.39
C SER A 514 -34.53 -6.75 1.27
N ILE A 515 -33.76 -5.87 1.95
CA ILE A 515 -32.70 -6.27 2.87
C ILE A 515 -33.33 -6.60 4.23
N ASP A 516 -33.08 -7.83 4.70
CA ASP A 516 -33.42 -8.26 6.05
C ASP A 516 -32.53 -7.54 7.07
N ILE A 517 -33.09 -6.52 7.72
CA ILE A 517 -32.37 -5.66 8.66
C ILE A 517 -31.91 -6.46 9.88
N ASP A 518 -32.70 -7.41 10.37
CA ASP A 518 -32.34 -8.21 11.56
C ASP A 518 -31.18 -9.15 11.26
N TYR A 519 -31.16 -9.76 10.07
CA TYR A 519 -30.01 -10.52 9.60
C TYR A 519 -28.73 -9.67 9.55
N VAL A 520 -28.79 -8.48 8.96
CA VAL A 520 -27.58 -7.63 8.82
C VAL A 520 -27.12 -7.08 10.17
N ARG A 521 -28.07 -6.74 11.08
CA ARG A 521 -27.74 -6.39 12.47
C ARG A 521 -26.95 -7.50 13.16
N ASP A 522 -27.41 -8.75 13.06
CA ASP A 522 -26.72 -9.89 13.69
C ASP A 522 -25.30 -10.09 13.13
N VAL A 523 -25.15 -9.97 11.80
CA VAL A 523 -23.83 -10.02 11.13
C VAL A 523 -22.89 -8.94 11.67
N ILE A 524 -23.36 -7.69 11.76
CA ILE A 524 -22.54 -6.55 12.22
C ILE A 524 -22.18 -6.69 13.69
N GLU A 525 -23.13 -7.05 14.55
CA GLU A 525 -22.89 -7.24 15.98
C GLU A 525 -21.95 -8.43 16.27
N THR A 526 -22.12 -9.53 15.54
CA THR A 526 -21.18 -10.66 15.59
C THR A 526 -19.78 -10.22 15.20
N HIS A 527 -19.65 -9.43 14.14
CA HIS A 527 -18.37 -8.89 13.70
C HIS A 527 -17.71 -7.99 14.75
N LYS A 528 -18.48 -7.07 15.36
CA LYS A 528 -17.99 -6.20 16.44
C LYS A 528 -17.45 -7.02 17.61
N ARG A 529 -18.18 -8.04 18.07
CA ARG A 529 -17.75 -8.93 19.17
C ARG A 529 -16.45 -9.65 18.83
N GLN A 530 -16.33 -10.19 17.61
CA GLN A 530 -15.10 -10.85 17.16
C GLN A 530 -13.92 -9.87 17.12
N MET A 531 -14.13 -8.63 16.69
CA MET A 531 -13.07 -7.60 16.67
C MET A 531 -12.61 -7.18 18.07
N VAL A 532 -13.50 -7.18 19.06
CA VAL A 532 -13.11 -6.97 20.47
C VAL A 532 -12.22 -8.12 20.95
N ILE A 533 -12.64 -9.37 20.75
CA ILE A 533 -11.86 -10.56 21.13
C ILE A 533 -10.51 -10.56 20.43
N TYR A 534 -10.48 -10.21 19.14
CA TYR A 534 -9.25 -10.06 18.37
C TYR A 534 -8.32 -9.03 18.97
N SER A 535 -8.83 -7.83 19.29
CA SER A 535 -8.05 -6.76 19.91
C SER A 535 -7.46 -7.19 21.25
N GLU A 536 -8.22 -7.91 22.08
CA GLU A 536 -7.76 -8.44 23.36
C GLU A 536 -6.68 -9.52 23.20
N HIS A 537 -6.88 -10.48 22.29
CA HIS A 537 -5.89 -11.52 22.00
C HIS A 537 -4.60 -10.94 21.42
N LYS A 538 -4.73 -9.96 20.51
CA LYS A 538 -3.60 -9.25 19.94
C LYS A 538 -2.82 -8.48 21.00
N LYS A 539 -3.49 -7.84 21.96
CA LYS A 539 -2.84 -7.18 23.11
C LYS A 539 -2.09 -8.18 24.00
N ALA A 540 -2.58 -9.41 24.11
CA ALA A 540 -1.92 -10.50 24.84
C ALA A 540 -0.79 -11.19 24.04
N GLY A 541 -0.47 -10.74 22.83
CA GLY A 541 0.57 -11.33 21.97
C GLY A 541 0.16 -12.65 21.30
N GLY A 542 -1.13 -13.01 21.35
CA GLY A 542 -1.67 -14.19 20.70
C GLY A 542 -2.13 -13.94 19.26
N HIS A 543 -2.15 -15.01 18.47
CA HIS A 543 -2.82 -15.03 17.16
C HIS A 543 -4.06 -15.92 17.23
N ILE A 544 -5.19 -15.38 16.78
CA ILE A 544 -6.46 -16.10 16.70
C ILE A 544 -6.99 -16.00 15.27
N SER A 545 -7.42 -17.14 14.71
CA SER A 545 -8.07 -17.18 13.39
C SER A 545 -9.57 -17.02 13.58
N PHE A 546 -10.16 -16.04 12.90
CA PHE A 546 -11.61 -15.84 12.86
C PHE A 546 -12.15 -16.27 11.51
N ASP A 547 -13.30 -16.93 11.53
CA ASP A 547 -14.06 -17.21 10.34
C ASP A 547 -14.90 -15.98 9.97
N PHE A 548 -14.56 -15.31 8.86
CA PHE A 548 -15.30 -14.17 8.31
C PHE A 548 -16.25 -14.56 7.17
N THR A 549 -16.52 -15.86 6.97
CA THR A 549 -17.39 -16.35 5.89
C THR A 549 -18.78 -15.70 5.95
N TYR A 550 -19.34 -15.53 7.14
CA TYR A 550 -20.62 -14.84 7.34
C TYR A 550 -20.63 -13.40 6.80
N LEU A 551 -19.52 -12.68 6.93
CA LEU A 551 -19.38 -11.30 6.44
C LEU A 551 -19.23 -11.30 4.92
N HIS A 552 -18.43 -12.20 4.37
CA HIS A 552 -18.27 -12.35 2.93
C HIS A 552 -19.58 -12.74 2.25
N ASP A 553 -20.36 -13.64 2.85
CA ASP A 553 -21.66 -14.04 2.34
C ASP A 553 -22.68 -12.91 2.43
N CYS A 554 -22.64 -12.11 3.51
CA CYS A 554 -23.44 -10.89 3.62
C CYS A 554 -23.08 -9.90 2.49
N ILE A 555 -21.79 -9.61 2.27
CA ILE A 555 -21.34 -8.73 1.18
C ILE A 555 -21.79 -9.25 -0.18
N LYS A 556 -21.69 -10.56 -0.44
CA LYS A 556 -22.18 -11.16 -1.69
C LYS A 556 -23.69 -10.99 -1.87
N LYS A 557 -24.45 -11.03 -0.77
CA LYS A 557 -25.91 -10.95 -0.78
C LYS A 557 -26.43 -9.53 -0.98
N ILE A 558 -25.88 -8.55 -0.28
CA ILE A 558 -26.42 -7.18 -0.24
C ILE A 558 -25.49 -6.12 -0.85
N GLY A 559 -24.24 -6.46 -1.18
CA GLY A 559 -23.25 -5.50 -1.63
C GLY A 559 -22.61 -4.71 -0.48
N ASN A 560 -21.42 -4.17 -0.74
CA ASN A 560 -20.62 -3.51 0.29
C ASN A 560 -21.21 -2.15 0.72
N ARG A 561 -21.86 -1.44 -0.22
CA ARG A 561 -22.51 -0.15 0.06
C ARG A 561 -23.64 -0.29 1.06
N TYR A 562 -24.54 -1.25 0.84
CA TYR A 562 -25.65 -1.49 1.76
C TYR A 562 -25.19 -2.05 3.10
N LEU A 563 -24.16 -2.92 3.13
CA LEU A 563 -23.54 -3.33 4.39
C LEU A 563 -23.00 -2.13 5.19
N THR A 564 -22.36 -1.18 4.50
CA THR A 564 -21.83 0.04 5.14
C THR A 564 -22.95 0.94 5.64
N LEU A 565 -24.02 1.09 4.86
CA LEU A 565 -25.23 1.80 5.30
C LEU A 565 -25.86 1.15 6.54
N SER A 566 -25.94 -0.18 6.57
CA SER A 566 -26.42 -0.92 7.74
C SER A 566 -25.49 -0.78 8.95
N ARG A 567 -24.17 -0.65 8.76
CA ARG A 567 -23.23 -0.33 9.85
C ARG A 567 -23.52 1.04 10.45
N LEU A 568 -23.78 2.06 9.63
CA LEU A 568 -24.22 3.37 10.10
C LEU A 568 -25.53 3.29 10.88
N LEU A 569 -26.51 2.53 10.39
CA LEU A 569 -27.77 2.29 11.11
C LEU A 569 -27.51 1.69 12.50
N VAL A 570 -26.69 0.64 12.58
CA VAL A 570 -26.36 -0.03 13.85
C VAL A 570 -25.61 0.91 14.80
N GLU A 571 -24.73 1.80 14.31
CA GLU A 571 -24.09 2.81 15.15
C GLU A 571 -25.10 3.82 15.73
N ILE A 572 -26.03 4.31 14.92
CA ILE A 572 -27.10 5.21 15.37
C ILE A 572 -27.96 4.52 16.46
N GLU A 573 -28.38 3.27 16.22
CA GLU A 573 -29.16 2.48 17.17
C GLU A 573 -28.38 2.17 18.45
N GLY A 574 -27.09 1.86 18.34
CA GLY A 574 -26.20 1.62 19.47
C GLY A 574 -26.03 2.85 20.36
N PHE A 575 -25.89 4.04 19.75
CA PHE A 575 -25.85 5.31 20.46
C PHE A 575 -27.12 5.56 21.27
N GLU A 576 -28.30 5.31 20.66
CA GLU A 576 -29.59 5.39 21.34
C GLU A 576 -29.70 4.46 22.55
N LYS A 577 -29.27 3.21 22.38
CA LYS A 577 -29.33 2.19 23.45
C LYS A 577 -28.43 2.55 24.63
N SER A 578 -27.19 3.00 24.36
CA SER A 578 -26.22 3.40 25.39
C SER A 578 -26.72 4.54 26.29
N THR A 579 -27.65 5.34 25.77
CA THR A 579 -28.29 6.45 26.45
C THR A 579 -29.42 5.97 27.36
N ARG A 580 -30.16 4.92 26.97
CA ARG A 580 -31.22 4.30 27.80
C ARG A 580 -30.67 3.49 28.98
N ASP A 581 -29.63 2.69 28.77
CA ASP A 581 -29.08 1.78 29.80
C ASP A 581 -28.40 2.53 30.97
N LYS A 582 -27.98 3.79 30.78
CA LYS A 582 -27.49 4.66 31.87
C LYS A 582 -28.61 5.29 32.71
N PHE A 583 -29.82 5.40 32.15
CA PHE A 583 -30.98 5.99 32.83
C PHE A 583 -31.59 5.05 33.88
N ASP A 584 -31.54 3.73 33.62
CA ASP A 584 -32.01 2.71 34.56
C ASP A 584 -31.01 2.45 35.70
N ASN A 585 -29.71 2.61 35.46
CA ASN A 585 -28.69 2.48 36.51
C ASN A 585 -28.55 3.72 37.42
N SER A 586 -29.12 4.88 37.06
CA SER A 586 -29.14 6.08 37.92
C SER A 586 -30.39 6.17 38.82
N LYS A 587 -31.29 5.20 38.75
CA LYS A 587 -32.52 5.11 39.56
C LYS A 587 -32.46 4.04 40.67
N ASN A 588 -31.33 3.36 40.83
CA ASN A 588 -31.09 2.38 41.90
C ASN A 588 -30.14 2.90 42.97
#